data_AF-W5T243-F1
#
_entry.id   AF-W5T243-F1
#
_cell.length_a   1.000
_cell.length_b   1.000
_cell.length_c   1.000
_cell.angle_alpha   90.00
_cell.angle_beta   90.00
_cell.angle_gamma   90.00
#
_symmetry.space_group_name_H-M   'P 1'
#
loop_
_entity.id
_entity.type
_entity.pdbx_description
1 polymer ?
#
loop_
_entity_poly.entity_id
_entity_poly.type
_entity_poly.pdbx_seq_one_letter_code
_entity_poly.pdbx_strand_id
1 'polypeptide(L)'
;DYDKYRYLKRKLVRVKNWKTNFNNLTNLGVYFTHQIEKIKSVLSLSDKELSLECKYKPNSNTCTPLSNNVAFRYHDIIKHYHTFINTLKHKNLDQAAYIIYEITELGAILSHTSETIVMFNYPRIQEFLKRYNKYKPIFIKLKDIYSKAKHDYNLTLNILKQNYTDNNFCKFMLKFVETHKIATHVYFNMDNLRFKCIDSGSSIPETINPYCTKLTSTIL
;
A
#
# COMPACT_ATOMS: atom_id res chain seq x y z
N ASP A 1 -7.64 16.81 6.38
CA ASP A 1 -6.27 16.75 5.82
C ASP A 1 -5.65 15.35 5.67
N TYR A 2 -5.81 14.43 6.63
CA TYR A 2 -5.19 13.09 6.55
C TYR A 2 -5.61 12.26 5.31
N ASP A 3 -6.87 12.33 4.88
CA ASP A 3 -7.34 11.63 3.67
C ASP A 3 -6.77 12.22 2.38
N LYS A 4 -6.57 13.54 2.31
CA LYS A 4 -5.96 14.22 1.15
C LYS A 4 -4.50 13.79 0.98
N TYR A 5 -3.74 13.76 2.08
CA TYR A 5 -2.36 13.29 2.06
C TYR A 5 -2.27 11.82 1.61
N ARG A 6 -3.12 10.94 2.17
CA ARG A 6 -3.16 9.52 1.81
C ARG A 6 -3.47 9.31 0.32
N TYR A 7 -4.41 10.08 -0.23
CA TYR A 7 -4.73 10.06 -1.65
C TYR A 7 -3.53 10.48 -2.52
N LEU A 8 -2.93 11.64 -2.24
CA LEU A 8 -1.81 12.17 -3.03
C LEU A 8 -0.59 11.24 -3.00
N LYS A 9 -0.26 10.69 -1.83
CA LYS A 9 0.81 9.70 -1.65
C LYS A 9 0.63 8.47 -2.54
N ARG A 10 -0.58 7.90 -2.56
CA ARG A 10 -0.90 6.70 -3.36
C ARG A 10 -0.92 7.00 -4.85
N LYS A 11 -1.19 8.24 -5.25
CA LYS A 11 -1.21 8.68 -6.65
C LYS A 11 0.16 9.01 -7.20
N LEU A 12 1.14 9.31 -6.35
CA LEU A 12 2.51 9.60 -6.79
C LEU A 12 3.11 8.41 -7.56
N VAL A 13 3.55 8.69 -8.79
CA VAL A 13 4.27 7.72 -9.61
C VAL A 13 5.66 7.49 -9.01
N ARG A 14 5.98 6.21 -8.75
CA ARG A 14 7.29 5.81 -8.29
C ARG A 14 8.23 5.62 -9.48
N VAL A 15 9.50 5.95 -9.29
CA VAL A 15 10.60 5.72 -10.24
C VAL A 15 11.65 4.79 -9.63
N LYS A 16 12.54 4.26 -10.47
CA LYS A 16 13.56 3.27 -10.05
C LYS A 16 14.55 3.82 -9.03
N ASN A 17 14.81 5.14 -9.08
CA ASN A 17 15.68 5.81 -8.12
C ASN A 17 14.93 6.09 -6.82
N TRP A 18 15.33 5.42 -5.74
CA TRP A 18 14.69 5.56 -4.45
C TRP A 18 14.82 6.97 -3.85
N LYS A 19 15.94 7.68 -4.07
CA LYS A 19 16.14 9.04 -3.55
C LYS A 19 15.16 10.01 -4.18
N THR A 20 14.89 9.86 -5.48
CA THR A 20 13.86 10.66 -6.16
C THR A 20 12.49 10.42 -5.55
N ASN A 21 12.11 9.15 -5.30
CA ASN A 21 10.84 8.85 -4.63
C ASN A 21 10.77 9.40 -3.22
N PHE A 22 11.85 9.24 -2.44
CA PHE A 22 11.98 9.75 -1.09
C PHE A 22 11.75 11.26 -1.06
N ASN A 23 12.44 12.02 -1.92
CA ASN A 23 12.28 13.46 -2.02
C ASN A 23 10.87 13.85 -2.42
N ASN A 24 10.27 13.16 -3.40
CA ASN A 24 8.89 13.41 -3.82
C ASN A 24 7.90 13.20 -2.65
N LEU A 25 8.11 12.16 -1.83
CA LEU A 25 7.28 11.88 -0.66
C LEU A 25 7.48 12.90 0.46
N THR A 26 8.72 13.33 0.72
CA THR A 26 9.03 14.41 1.66
C THR A 26 8.32 15.70 1.26
N ASN A 27 8.30 16.02 -0.03
CA ASN A 27 7.65 17.21 -0.57
C ASN A 27 6.11 17.16 -0.49
N LEU A 28 5.50 15.99 -0.24
CA LEU A 28 4.05 15.91 0.03
C LEU A 28 3.67 16.41 1.43
N GLY A 29 4.63 16.48 2.36
CA GLY A 29 4.42 17.05 3.68
C GLY A 29 5.04 16.24 4.82
N VAL A 30 4.97 16.83 6.02
CA VAL A 30 5.65 16.37 7.25
C VAL A 30 5.26 14.96 7.69
N TYR A 31 4.10 14.45 7.25
CA TYR A 31 3.65 13.10 7.58
C TYR A 31 4.61 12.02 7.09
N PHE A 32 5.21 12.17 5.91
CA PHE A 32 6.19 11.20 5.42
C PHE A 32 7.43 11.18 6.31
N THR A 33 8.02 12.35 6.54
CA THR A 33 9.22 12.52 7.38
C THR A 33 9.02 11.93 8.76
N HIS A 34 7.88 12.21 9.41
CA HIS A 34 7.57 11.65 10.73
C HIS A 34 7.46 10.12 10.73
N GLN A 35 6.93 9.52 9.67
CA GLN A 35 6.87 8.05 9.56
C GLN A 35 8.26 7.45 9.31
N ILE A 36 9.09 8.10 8.50
CA ILE A 36 10.48 7.68 8.29
C ILE A 36 11.26 7.70 9.61
N GLU A 37 11.20 8.80 10.37
CA GLU A 37 11.90 8.89 11.66
C GLU A 37 11.42 7.83 12.65
N LYS A 38 10.12 7.52 12.66
CA LYS A 38 9.58 6.40 13.46
C LYS A 38 10.14 5.04 13.04
N ILE A 39 10.28 4.78 11.74
CA ILE A 39 10.88 3.53 11.25
C ILE A 39 12.35 3.47 11.64
N LYS A 40 13.09 4.58 11.50
CA LYS A 40 14.49 4.66 11.90
C LYS A 40 14.67 4.37 13.38
N SER A 41 13.83 4.95 14.25
CA SER A 41 13.91 4.67 15.69
C SER A 41 13.71 3.19 16.02
N VAL A 42 12.86 2.49 15.26
CA VAL A 42 12.68 1.03 15.40
C VAL A 42 13.89 0.26 14.88
N LEU A 43 14.48 0.68 13.77
CA LEU A 43 15.68 0.04 13.18
C LEU A 43 16.93 0.17 14.06
N SER A 44 16.99 1.21 14.90
CA SER A 44 18.05 1.45 15.86
C SER A 44 17.99 0.55 17.10
N LEU A 45 16.87 -0.15 17.33
CA LEU A 45 16.73 -1.10 18.43
C LEU A 45 17.56 -2.37 18.16
N SER A 46 18.10 -2.97 19.21
CA SER A 46 18.61 -4.34 19.16
C SER A 46 17.47 -5.35 18.98
N ASP A 47 17.78 -6.58 18.54
CA ASP A 47 16.77 -7.64 18.39
C ASP A 47 16.04 -7.96 19.71
N LYS A 48 16.78 -7.86 20.83
CA LYS A 48 16.23 -8.02 22.17
C LYS A 48 15.24 -6.90 22.48
N GLU A 49 15.61 -5.64 22.24
CA GLU A 49 14.74 -4.48 22.46
C GLU A 49 13.53 -4.49 21.54
N LEU A 50 13.70 -4.87 20.27
CA LEU A 50 12.62 -4.99 19.30
C LEU A 50 11.59 -6.05 19.73
N SER A 51 12.06 -7.21 20.19
CA SER A 51 11.22 -8.28 20.74
C SER A 51 10.50 -7.82 22.01
N LEU A 52 11.18 -7.09 22.89
CA LEU A 52 10.60 -6.54 24.12
C LEU A 52 9.55 -5.46 23.83
N GLU A 53 9.80 -4.54 22.90
CA GLU A 53 8.84 -3.51 22.45
C GLU A 53 7.57 -4.14 21.85
N CYS A 54 7.70 -5.31 21.21
CA CYS A 54 6.56 -6.09 20.71
C CYS A 54 5.82 -6.84 21.82
N LYS A 55 6.53 -7.32 22.85
CA LYS A 55 5.99 -8.16 23.92
C LYS A 55 5.43 -7.37 25.12
N TYR A 56 5.99 -6.19 25.42
CA TYR A 56 5.77 -5.44 26.67
C TYR A 56 5.12 -4.05 26.51
N LYS A 57 4.66 -3.68 25.30
CA LYS A 57 3.64 -2.63 25.12
C LYS A 57 2.23 -3.13 24.71
N PRO A 58 1.68 -4.22 25.29
CA PRO A 58 0.23 -4.38 25.40
C PRO A 58 -0.23 -3.59 26.64
N ASN A 59 -1.07 -2.57 26.45
CA ASN A 59 -1.80 -1.80 27.46
C ASN A 59 -1.08 -0.58 28.09
N SER A 60 -1.40 0.61 27.57
CA SER A 60 -1.99 1.63 28.45
C SER A 60 -3.51 1.42 28.44
N ASN A 61 -4.16 1.49 29.60
CA ASN A 61 -5.55 1.12 29.92
C ASN A 61 -6.68 1.88 29.18
N THR A 62 -6.60 1.97 27.87
CA THR A 62 -7.67 2.35 26.96
C THR A 62 -7.57 1.36 25.82
N CYS A 63 -8.66 0.69 25.42
CA CYS A 63 -8.70 -0.21 24.28
C CYS A 63 -8.38 0.50 22.95
N THR A 64 -7.16 0.99 22.78
CA THR A 64 -6.59 1.36 21.50
C THR A 64 -6.05 0.07 20.87
N PRO A 65 -6.53 -0.32 19.68
CA PRO A 65 -6.12 -1.57 19.06
C PRO A 65 -4.60 -1.62 18.88
N LEU A 66 -4.01 -2.80 19.12
CA LEU A 66 -2.59 -3.18 18.89
C LEU A 66 -1.96 -2.54 17.64
N SER A 67 -2.79 -2.25 16.62
CA SER A 67 -2.49 -1.50 15.40
C SER A 67 -1.75 -0.17 15.57
N ASN A 68 -1.76 0.48 16.74
CA ASN A 68 -1.10 1.77 16.91
C ASN A 68 0.40 1.68 17.26
N ASN A 69 0.88 0.55 17.78
CA ASN A 69 2.31 0.37 18.06
C ASN A 69 3.08 0.24 16.74
N VAL A 70 3.99 1.20 16.50
CA VAL A 70 4.76 1.29 15.25
C VAL A 70 5.81 0.18 15.17
N ALA A 71 6.38 -0.24 16.30
CA ALA A 71 7.29 -1.38 16.36
C ALA A 71 6.57 -2.68 15.96
N PHE A 72 5.36 -2.90 16.49
CA PHE A 72 4.53 -4.05 16.11
C PHE A 72 4.20 -4.06 14.61
N ARG A 73 3.89 -2.90 14.03
CA ARG A 73 3.58 -2.76 12.59
C ARG A 73 4.73 -3.18 11.68
N TYR A 74 5.98 -2.93 12.08
CA TYR A 74 7.15 -3.21 11.26
C TYR A 74 7.90 -4.47 11.66
N HIS A 75 7.63 -5.02 12.85
CA HIS A 75 8.34 -6.18 13.40
C HIS A 75 8.37 -7.35 12.42
N ASP A 76 7.22 -7.72 11.84
CA ASP A 76 7.15 -8.88 10.95
C ASP A 76 7.94 -8.65 9.67
N ILE A 77 7.96 -7.43 9.13
CA ILE A 77 8.78 -7.06 7.96
C ILE A 77 10.27 -7.13 8.34
N ILE A 78 10.66 -6.52 9.46
CA ILE A 78 12.06 -6.49 9.92
C ILE A 78 12.55 -7.92 10.17
N LYS A 79 11.76 -8.74 10.87
CA LYS A 79 12.10 -10.13 11.17
C LYS A 79 12.17 -10.99 9.91
N HIS A 80 11.20 -10.87 9.01
CA HIS A 80 11.12 -11.71 7.82
C HIS A 80 12.20 -11.38 6.78
N TYR A 81 12.67 -10.13 6.73
CA TYR A 81 13.74 -9.68 5.84
C TYR A 81 15.02 -9.28 6.62
N HIS A 82 15.23 -9.88 7.79
CA HIS A 82 16.24 -9.47 8.75
C HIS A 82 17.62 -9.29 8.13
N THR A 83 18.14 -10.29 7.41
CA THR A 83 19.48 -10.21 6.83
C THR A 83 19.62 -9.04 5.85
N PHE A 84 18.63 -8.83 4.98
CA PHE A 84 18.66 -7.74 4.00
C PHE A 84 18.58 -6.38 4.69
N ILE A 85 17.61 -6.20 5.59
CA ILE A 85 17.36 -4.93 6.28
C ILE A 85 18.52 -4.59 7.23
N ASN A 86 19.06 -5.57 7.94
CA ASN A 86 20.16 -5.37 8.88
C ASN A 86 21.45 -4.95 8.14
N THR A 87 21.76 -5.54 7.00
CA THR A 87 22.89 -5.04 6.18
C THR A 87 22.62 -3.64 5.64
N LEU A 88 21.40 -3.39 5.12
CA LEU A 88 21.06 -2.11 4.52
C LEU A 88 21.08 -0.97 5.56
N LYS A 89 20.58 -1.17 6.79
CA LYS A 89 20.52 -0.11 7.81
C LYS A 89 21.91 0.39 8.22
N HIS A 90 22.92 -0.50 8.22
CA HIS A 90 24.31 -0.12 8.50
C HIS A 90 24.99 0.60 7.33
N LYS A 91 24.52 0.38 6.09
CA LYS A 91 24.99 1.11 4.90
C LYS A 91 24.30 2.46 4.73
N ASN A 92 22.98 2.48 4.86
CA ASN A 92 22.14 3.65 4.66
C ASN A 92 20.79 3.48 5.41
N LEU A 93 20.68 4.14 6.55
CA LEU A 93 19.50 4.06 7.42
C LEU A 93 18.23 4.63 6.76
N ASP A 94 18.34 5.73 5.99
CA ASP A 94 17.22 6.30 5.23
C ASP A 94 16.67 5.31 4.21
N GLN A 95 17.56 4.64 3.48
CA GLN A 95 17.20 3.67 2.45
C GLN A 95 16.52 2.43 3.05
N ALA A 96 17.00 1.96 4.22
CA ALA A 96 16.34 0.88 4.96
C ALA A 96 14.93 1.29 5.43
N ALA A 97 14.80 2.48 6.02
CA ALA A 97 13.52 3.00 6.48
C ALA A 97 12.53 3.19 5.33
N TYR A 98 13.00 3.72 4.19
CA TYR A 98 12.22 3.91 2.97
C TYR A 98 11.65 2.59 2.43
N ILE A 99 12.45 1.51 2.38
CA ILE A 99 11.94 0.21 1.91
C ILE A 99 10.81 -0.29 2.82
N ILE A 100 10.99 -0.25 4.14
CA ILE A 100 9.97 -0.72 5.10
C ILE A 100 8.69 0.09 4.94
N TYR A 101 8.82 1.41 4.78
CA TYR A 101 7.71 2.31 4.50
C TYR A 101 6.94 1.87 3.25
N GLU A 102 7.63 1.71 2.12
CA GLU A 102 6.99 1.38 0.85
C GLU A 102 6.36 -0.03 0.82
N ILE A 103 6.98 -1.01 1.48
CA ILE A 103 6.38 -2.35 1.66
C ILE A 103 5.07 -2.23 2.43
N THR A 104 5.07 -1.46 3.52
CA THR A 104 3.89 -1.27 4.38
C THR A 104 2.78 -0.56 3.62
N GLU A 105 3.11 0.49 2.88
CA GLU A 105 2.15 1.25 2.07
C GLU A 105 1.55 0.42 0.94
N LEU A 106 2.37 -0.34 0.23
CA LEU A 106 1.89 -1.22 -0.84
C LEU A 106 1.04 -2.37 -0.29
N GLY A 107 1.43 -2.95 0.85
CA GLY A 107 0.61 -3.92 1.59
C GLY A 107 -0.76 -3.34 1.97
N ALA A 108 -0.80 -2.11 2.49
CA ALA A 108 -2.05 -1.43 2.85
C ALA A 108 -2.96 -1.16 1.64
N ILE A 109 -2.39 -0.80 0.48
CA ILE A 109 -3.13 -0.64 -0.78
C ILE A 109 -3.79 -1.96 -1.19
N LEU A 110 -3.05 -3.08 -1.14
CA LEU A 110 -3.55 -4.39 -1.50
C LEU A 110 -4.62 -4.90 -0.51
N SER A 111 -4.40 -4.74 0.80
CA SER A 111 -5.38 -5.12 1.83
C SER A 111 -6.71 -4.38 1.65
N HIS A 112 -6.68 -3.05 1.49
CA HIS A 112 -7.90 -2.27 1.25
C HIS A 112 -8.60 -2.67 -0.06
N THR A 113 -7.83 -2.95 -1.12
CA THR A 113 -8.41 -3.44 -2.37
C THR A 113 -9.10 -4.80 -2.17
N SER A 114 -8.50 -5.69 -1.37
CA SER A 114 -9.08 -6.98 -1.01
C SER A 114 -10.39 -6.83 -0.24
N GLU A 115 -10.42 -5.95 0.78
CA GLU A 115 -11.63 -5.64 1.55
C GLU A 115 -12.72 -5.09 0.62
N THR A 116 -12.36 -4.18 -0.28
CA THR A 116 -13.28 -3.63 -1.26
C THR A 116 -13.87 -4.74 -2.15
N ILE A 117 -13.05 -5.67 -2.64
CA ILE A 117 -13.54 -6.84 -3.40
C ILE A 117 -14.52 -7.68 -2.58
N VAL A 118 -14.25 -7.90 -1.29
CA VAL A 118 -15.17 -8.64 -0.41
C VAL A 118 -16.51 -7.90 -0.27
N MET A 119 -16.51 -6.57 -0.17
CA MET A 119 -17.75 -5.77 -0.11
C MET A 119 -18.63 -5.95 -1.35
N PHE A 120 -18.04 -6.23 -2.52
CA PHE A 120 -18.82 -6.52 -3.73
C PHE A 120 -19.65 -7.80 -3.61
N ASN A 121 -19.38 -8.69 -2.64
CA ASN A 121 -20.20 -9.88 -2.38
C ASN A 121 -21.48 -9.56 -1.60
N TYR A 122 -21.65 -8.33 -1.07
CA TYR A 122 -22.87 -7.99 -0.36
C TYR A 122 -24.10 -7.93 -1.29
N PRO A 123 -25.28 -8.41 -0.84
CA PRO A 123 -26.48 -8.52 -1.68
C PRO A 123 -26.83 -7.23 -2.43
N ARG A 124 -26.81 -6.08 -1.74
CA ARG A 124 -27.11 -4.77 -2.34
C ARG A 124 -26.18 -4.42 -3.50
N ILE A 125 -24.90 -4.75 -3.41
CA ILE A 125 -23.91 -4.46 -4.46
C ILE A 125 -24.05 -5.45 -5.62
N GLN A 126 -24.34 -6.71 -5.32
CA GLN A 126 -24.64 -7.72 -6.33
C GLN A 126 -25.89 -7.35 -7.14
N GLU A 127 -26.94 -6.85 -6.48
CA GLU A 127 -28.13 -6.33 -7.14
C GLU A 127 -27.82 -5.13 -8.03
N PHE A 128 -26.99 -4.19 -7.56
CA PHE A 128 -26.54 -3.07 -8.39
C PHE A 128 -25.79 -3.54 -9.64
N LEU A 129 -24.84 -4.48 -9.49
CA LEU A 129 -24.08 -5.03 -10.62
C LEU A 129 -24.98 -5.78 -11.62
N LYS A 130 -26.03 -6.46 -11.13
CA LYS A 130 -27.05 -7.12 -11.98
C LYS A 130 -27.92 -6.08 -12.71
N ARG A 131 -28.36 -5.03 -12.01
CA ARG A 131 -29.18 -3.95 -12.61
C ARG A 131 -28.39 -3.15 -13.64
N TYR A 132 -27.10 -2.94 -13.40
CA TYR A 132 -26.20 -2.18 -14.26
C TYR A 132 -25.10 -3.07 -14.85
N ASN A 133 -25.49 -3.95 -15.77
CA ASN A 133 -24.62 -4.96 -16.40
C ASN A 133 -23.28 -4.42 -16.93
N LYS A 134 -23.18 -3.13 -17.29
CA LYS A 134 -21.93 -2.49 -17.73
C LYS A 134 -20.79 -2.56 -16.69
N TYR A 135 -21.10 -2.67 -15.40
CA TYR A 135 -20.10 -2.66 -14.33
C TYR A 135 -19.57 -4.06 -13.96
N LYS A 136 -20.32 -5.13 -14.26
CA LYS A 136 -19.91 -6.51 -13.94
C LYS A 136 -18.62 -6.93 -14.67
N PRO A 137 -18.45 -6.70 -16.00
CA PRO A 137 -17.19 -6.98 -16.68
C PRO A 137 -16.01 -6.16 -16.12
N ILE A 138 -16.27 -4.91 -15.73
CA ILE A 138 -15.25 -4.02 -15.13
C ILE A 138 -14.78 -4.61 -13.79
N PHE A 139 -15.70 -5.02 -12.92
CA PHE A 139 -15.37 -5.64 -11.65
C PHE A 139 -14.51 -6.91 -11.82
N ILE A 140 -14.90 -7.80 -12.75
CA ILE A 140 -14.14 -9.04 -13.04
C ILE A 140 -12.72 -8.69 -13.49
N LYS A 141 -12.57 -7.78 -14.47
CA LYS A 141 -11.25 -7.35 -14.95
C LYS A 141 -10.38 -6.75 -13.83
N LEU A 142 -10.97 -5.92 -12.96
CA LEU A 142 -10.23 -5.35 -11.83
C LEU A 142 -9.81 -6.42 -10.81
N LYS A 143 -10.63 -7.45 -10.57
CA LYS A 143 -10.28 -8.58 -9.69
C LYS A 143 -9.10 -9.39 -10.26
N ASP A 144 -9.04 -9.57 -11.57
CA ASP A 144 -7.93 -10.25 -12.23
C ASP A 144 -6.63 -9.43 -12.12
N ILE A 145 -6.71 -8.11 -12.37
CA ILE A 145 -5.58 -7.19 -12.18
C ILE A 145 -5.10 -7.19 -10.73
N TYR A 146 -6.01 -7.20 -9.75
CA TYR A 146 -5.65 -7.33 -8.32
C TYR A 146 -4.90 -8.62 -8.03
N SER A 147 -5.37 -9.75 -8.58
CA SER A 147 -4.72 -11.05 -8.39
C SER A 147 -3.29 -11.04 -8.93
N LYS A 148 -3.09 -10.43 -10.10
CA LYS A 148 -1.75 -10.18 -10.66
C LYS A 148 -0.91 -9.27 -9.75
N ALA A 149 -1.44 -8.13 -9.30
CA ALA A 149 -0.73 -7.21 -8.42
C ALA A 149 -0.27 -7.87 -7.11
N LYS A 150 -1.13 -8.73 -6.52
CA LYS A 150 -0.81 -9.50 -5.31
C LYS A 150 0.29 -10.52 -5.57
N HIS A 151 0.25 -11.20 -6.70
CA HIS A 151 1.30 -12.13 -7.11
C HIS A 151 2.64 -11.40 -7.31
N ASP A 152 2.64 -10.31 -8.08
CA ASP A 152 3.84 -9.50 -8.36
C ASP A 152 4.43 -8.87 -7.08
N TYR A 153 3.58 -8.48 -6.12
CA TYR A 153 4.00 -8.03 -4.80
C TYR A 153 4.78 -9.11 -4.04
N ASN A 154 4.24 -10.34 -3.98
CA ASN A 154 4.93 -11.46 -3.32
C ASN A 154 6.26 -11.78 -4.01
N LEU A 155 6.31 -11.76 -5.34
CA LEU A 155 7.56 -11.96 -6.10
C LEU A 155 8.57 -10.85 -5.84
N THR A 156 8.12 -9.61 -5.72
CA THR A 156 8.97 -8.45 -5.42
C THR A 156 9.58 -8.59 -4.02
N LEU A 157 8.77 -8.96 -3.03
CA LEU A 157 9.23 -9.18 -1.66
C LEU A 157 10.20 -10.36 -1.53
N ASN A 158 10.06 -11.40 -2.35
CA ASN A 158 11.00 -12.52 -2.36
C ASN A 158 12.44 -12.12 -2.70
N ILE A 159 12.65 -10.98 -3.38
CA ILE A 159 14.00 -10.44 -3.63
C ILE A 159 14.69 -10.08 -2.32
N LEU A 160 13.94 -9.57 -1.34
CA LEU A 160 14.45 -9.14 -0.04
C LEU A 160 14.73 -10.30 0.93
N LYS A 161 14.30 -11.52 0.60
CA LYS A 161 14.65 -12.73 1.38
C LYS A 161 16.10 -13.16 1.18
N GLN A 162 16.74 -12.67 0.12
CA GLN A 162 18.14 -12.94 -0.17
C GLN A 162 19.03 -12.00 0.63
N ASN A 163 20.31 -12.37 0.80
CA ASN A 163 21.30 -11.47 1.39
C ASN A 163 21.39 -10.17 0.58
N TYR A 164 21.67 -9.07 1.28
CA TYR A 164 21.77 -7.77 0.64
C TYR A 164 22.92 -7.73 -0.38
N THR A 165 22.60 -7.25 -1.58
CA THR A 165 23.55 -6.76 -2.57
C THR A 165 22.96 -5.53 -3.25
N ASP A 166 23.79 -4.65 -3.77
CA ASP A 166 23.31 -3.47 -4.51
C ASP A 166 22.47 -3.90 -5.73
N ASN A 167 22.83 -5.03 -6.36
CA ASN A 167 22.06 -5.64 -7.44
C ASN A 167 20.66 -6.09 -6.98
N ASN A 168 20.55 -6.75 -5.83
CA ASN A 168 19.26 -7.17 -5.27
C ASN A 168 18.38 -5.97 -4.93
N PHE A 169 18.97 -4.90 -4.39
CA PHE A 169 18.24 -3.65 -4.14
C PHE A 169 17.74 -3.02 -5.45
N CYS A 170 18.59 -2.91 -6.47
CA CYS A 170 18.19 -2.39 -7.79
C CYS A 170 17.06 -3.23 -8.41
N LYS A 171 17.17 -4.57 -8.34
CA LYS A 171 16.14 -5.49 -8.83
C LYS A 171 14.83 -5.33 -8.07
N PHE A 172 14.90 -5.15 -6.74
CA PHE A 172 13.73 -4.86 -5.92
C PHE A 172 13.06 -3.56 -6.37
N MET A 173 13.81 -2.46 -6.49
CA MET A 173 13.25 -1.15 -6.88
C MET A 173 12.60 -1.18 -8.27
N LEU A 174 13.18 -1.92 -9.22
CA LEU A 174 12.60 -2.14 -10.54
C LEU A 174 11.20 -2.78 -10.43
N LYS A 175 11.12 -3.95 -9.79
CA LYS A 175 9.86 -4.69 -9.65
C LYS A 175 8.84 -3.96 -8.76
N PHE A 176 9.33 -3.26 -7.74
CA PHE A 176 8.49 -2.47 -6.85
C PHE A 176 7.73 -1.37 -7.59
N VAL A 177 8.41 -0.62 -8.47
CA VAL A 177 7.76 0.44 -9.26
C VAL A 177 6.66 -0.11 -10.16
N GLU A 178 6.93 -1.23 -10.83
CA GLU A 178 5.95 -1.91 -11.68
C GLU A 178 4.75 -2.39 -10.87
N THR A 179 5.01 -3.06 -9.75
CA THR A 179 3.96 -3.57 -8.85
C THR A 179 3.14 -2.42 -8.26
N HIS A 180 3.78 -1.36 -7.79
CA HIS A 180 3.11 -0.18 -7.22
C HIS A 180 2.17 0.45 -8.25
N LYS A 181 2.58 0.57 -9.51
CA LYS A 181 1.75 1.09 -10.60
C LYS A 181 0.48 0.25 -10.79
N ILE A 182 0.61 -1.07 -10.84
CA ILE A 182 -0.54 -1.97 -11.03
C ILE A 182 -1.45 -1.95 -9.80
N ALA A 183 -0.88 -2.03 -8.59
CA ALA A 183 -1.63 -2.03 -7.34
C ALA A 183 -2.42 -0.73 -7.12
N THR A 184 -1.81 0.43 -7.39
CA THR A 184 -2.49 1.73 -7.27
C THR A 184 -3.57 1.90 -8.33
N HIS A 185 -3.33 1.42 -9.56
CA HIS A 185 -4.35 1.43 -10.62
C HIS A 185 -5.59 0.64 -10.20
N VAL A 186 -5.43 -0.59 -9.71
CA VAL A 186 -6.58 -1.39 -9.28
C VAL A 186 -7.25 -0.81 -8.04
N TYR A 187 -6.48 -0.30 -7.06
CA TYR A 187 -7.01 0.36 -5.86
C TYR A 187 -7.95 1.51 -6.20
N PHE A 188 -7.50 2.48 -7.01
CA PHE A 188 -8.31 3.65 -7.34
C PHE A 188 -9.54 3.29 -8.21
N ASN A 189 -9.39 2.34 -9.13
CA ASN A 189 -10.52 1.94 -9.97
C ASN A 189 -11.55 1.10 -9.20
N MET A 190 -11.12 0.26 -8.26
CA MET A 190 -12.03 -0.49 -7.41
C MET A 190 -12.79 0.42 -6.43
N ASP A 191 -12.11 1.39 -5.84
CA ASP A 191 -12.73 2.36 -4.94
C ASP A 191 -13.73 3.28 -5.67
N ASN A 192 -13.39 3.73 -6.88
CA ASN A 192 -14.32 4.46 -7.74
C ASN A 192 -15.55 3.62 -8.13
N LEU A 193 -15.35 2.33 -8.44
CA LEU A 193 -16.46 1.43 -8.72
C LEU A 193 -17.36 1.26 -7.49
N ARG A 194 -16.76 1.09 -6.31
CA ARG A 194 -17.49 1.02 -5.04
C ARG A 194 -18.32 2.28 -4.79
N PHE A 195 -17.72 3.46 -4.95
CA PHE A 195 -18.41 4.75 -4.84
C PHE A 195 -19.63 4.80 -5.76
N LYS A 196 -19.47 4.41 -7.03
CA LYS A 196 -20.57 4.33 -7.99
C LYS A 196 -21.66 3.31 -7.60
N CYS A 197 -21.33 2.23 -6.90
CA CYS A 197 -22.32 1.23 -6.48
C CYS A 197 -23.06 1.59 -5.18
N ILE A 198 -22.40 2.32 -4.26
CA ILE A 198 -22.92 2.62 -2.91
C ILE A 198 -23.60 4.00 -2.89
N ASP A 199 -22.95 5.02 -3.43
CA ASP A 199 -23.37 6.42 -3.25
C ASP A 199 -24.35 6.89 -4.35
N SER A 200 -24.39 6.21 -5.51
CA SER A 200 -25.47 6.42 -6.48
C SER A 200 -26.75 5.66 -6.12
N GLY A 201 -26.74 4.89 -5.03
CA GLY A 201 -27.88 4.14 -4.52
C GLY A 201 -28.67 4.86 -3.43
N SER A 202 -28.29 6.09 -3.08
CA SER A 202 -28.93 6.94 -2.06
C SER A 202 -29.57 8.22 -2.62
N SER A 203 -29.43 8.50 -3.91
CA SER A 203 -30.14 9.60 -4.58
C SER A 203 -30.35 9.32 -6.07
N ILE A 204 -31.51 9.78 -6.55
CA ILE A 204 -32.08 9.73 -7.91
C ILE A 204 -31.06 10.16 -8.99
N PRO A 205 -31.18 9.65 -10.24
CA PRO A 205 -30.24 9.91 -11.35
C PRO A 205 -30.07 11.39 -11.69
N GLU A 206 -29.01 11.65 -12.46
CA GLU A 206 -28.67 12.92 -13.13
C GLU A 206 -27.68 13.82 -12.38
N THR A 207 -26.40 13.45 -12.51
CA THR A 207 -25.49 14.17 -13.40
C THR A 207 -24.23 13.32 -13.50
N ILE A 208 -23.95 12.83 -14.71
CA ILE A 208 -22.67 12.18 -14.98
C ILE A 208 -21.61 13.23 -14.70
N ASN A 209 -20.93 13.10 -13.56
CA ASN A 209 -19.79 13.93 -13.23
C ASN A 209 -18.82 13.89 -14.42
N PRO A 210 -18.46 15.03 -15.03
CA PRO A 210 -17.61 15.07 -16.24
C PRO A 210 -16.23 14.43 -16.04
N TYR A 211 -15.81 14.19 -14.80
CA TYR A 211 -14.60 13.42 -14.49
C TYR A 211 -14.75 11.89 -14.72
N CYS A 212 -15.96 11.38 -14.97
CA CYS A 212 -16.23 9.94 -15.16
C CYS A 212 -16.07 9.42 -16.59
N THR A 213 -15.91 10.28 -17.61
CA THR A 213 -15.72 9.86 -19.01
C THR A 213 -14.25 9.64 -19.38
N LYS A 214 -13.30 9.92 -18.49
CA LYS A 214 -11.87 9.58 -18.67
C LYS A 214 -11.47 8.31 -17.91
N LEU A 215 -12.16 7.20 -18.16
CA LEU A 215 -11.49 5.90 -18.07
C LEU A 215 -10.68 5.76 -19.35
N THR A 216 -9.46 6.32 -19.36
CA THR A 216 -8.54 6.18 -20.49
C THR A 216 -8.34 4.70 -20.77
N SER A 217 -8.76 4.29 -21.96
CA SER A 217 -8.56 2.98 -22.57
C SER A 217 -7.09 2.68 -22.91
N THR A 218 -6.14 3.51 -22.50
CA THR A 218 -4.71 3.35 -22.82
C THR A 218 -3.99 2.60 -21.72
N ILE A 219 -4.22 1.29 -21.66
CA ILE A 219 -3.14 0.30 -21.47
C ILE A 219 -3.50 -0.89 -22.37
N LEU A 220 -3.24 -0.72 -23.66
CA LEU A 220 -2.78 -1.80 -24.54
C LEU A 220 -1.25 -1.69 -24.58
#